data_AF-A0A1T5JSV4-F1
#
_entry.id   AF-A0A1T5JSV4-F1
#
_cell.length_a   1.000
_cell.length_b   1.000
_cell.length_c   1.000
_cell.angle_alpha   90.00
_cell.angle_beta   90.00
_cell.angle_gamma   90.00
#
_symmetry.space_group_name_H-M   'P 1'
#
loop_
_entity.id
_entity.type
_entity.pdbx_description
1 polymer ?
#
loop_
_entity_poly.entity_id
_entity_poly.type
_entity_poly.pdbx_seq_one_letter_code
_entity_poly.pdbx_strand_id
1 'polypeptide(L)'
;MSDIEPASTLRITVTRSGGVAGLSPRWTVEAQEEPDVAEWLALVDSCPWDDEDADDDAGADRFVYTIRVLVHPSETSSDEPPVHEGRQTATAEERGARIPEKKLDGPWRELVDRVKDTSKR
;
A
#
# COMPACT_ATOMS: atom_id res chain seq x y z
N MET A 1 23.31 -11.50 -20.00
CA MET A 1 21.93 -11.46 -19.48
C MET A 1 22.05 -10.94 -18.07
N SER A 2 22.16 -9.62 -17.93
CA SER A 2 22.26 -8.99 -16.63
C SER A 2 20.87 -8.95 -16.03
N ASP A 3 20.80 -9.49 -14.83
CA ASP A 3 19.72 -9.34 -13.85
C ASP A 3 19.42 -7.84 -13.71
N ILE A 4 18.20 -7.43 -14.05
CA ILE A 4 17.74 -6.06 -13.81
C ILE A 4 17.37 -6.07 -12.33
N GLU A 5 18.28 -5.62 -11.46
CA GLU A 5 17.94 -5.40 -10.07
C GLU A 5 16.73 -4.45 -10.03
N PRO A 6 15.66 -4.80 -9.30
CA PRO A 6 14.46 -3.98 -9.28
C PRO A 6 14.79 -2.60 -8.71
N ALA A 7 14.52 -1.55 -9.48
CA ALA A 7 14.83 -0.17 -9.10
C ALA A 7 13.94 0.35 -7.95
N SER A 8 12.83 -0.31 -7.64
CA SER A 8 11.95 0.02 -6.50
C SER A 8 11.04 -1.18 -6.18
N THR A 9 10.74 -1.37 -4.89
CA THR A 9 9.81 -2.41 -4.43
C THR A 9 8.61 -1.74 -3.76
N LEU A 10 7.41 -2.14 -4.15
CA LEU A 10 6.15 -1.69 -3.60
C LEU A 10 5.48 -2.81 -2.81
N ARG A 11 4.99 -2.51 -1.62
CA ARG A 11 4.22 -3.43 -0.79
C ARG A 11 2.89 -2.82 -0.39
N ILE A 12 1.79 -3.49 -0.72
CA ILE A 12 0.43 -3.11 -0.31
C ILE A 12 -0.07 -4.12 0.71
N THR A 13 -0.55 -3.62 1.84
CA THR A 13 -1.18 -4.42 2.90
C THR A 13 -2.59 -3.91 3.14
N VAL A 14 -3.57 -4.79 3.00
CA VAL A 14 -4.97 -4.53 3.29
C VAL A 14 -5.39 -5.41 4.45
N THR A 15 -5.87 -4.80 5.53
CA THR A 15 -6.42 -5.51 6.70
C THR A 15 -7.89 -5.15 6.85
N ARG A 16 -8.77 -6.14 6.92
CA ARG A 16 -10.18 -5.91 7.27
C ARG A 16 -10.40 -6.24 8.73
N SER A 17 -10.59 -5.21 9.55
CA SER A 17 -10.98 -5.34 10.94
C SER A 17 -12.49 -5.52 11.03
N GLY A 18 -12.94 -6.63 11.61
CA GLY A 18 -14.35 -6.88 11.90
C GLY A 18 -14.79 -8.31 11.60
N GLY A 19 -15.43 -8.95 12.58
CA GLY A 19 -15.94 -10.32 12.50
C GLY A 19 -16.30 -10.87 13.88
N VAL A 20 -17.39 -11.62 13.98
CA VAL A 20 -17.94 -12.17 15.24
C VAL A 20 -17.05 -13.25 15.92
N ALA A 21 -15.83 -13.47 15.40
CA ALA A 21 -14.94 -14.54 15.82
C ALA A 21 -13.47 -14.10 15.98
N GLY A 22 -13.17 -12.80 15.95
CA GLY A 22 -11.81 -12.26 16.20
C GLY A 22 -10.78 -12.46 15.07
N LEU A 23 -11.15 -13.11 13.96
CA LEU A 23 -10.24 -13.33 12.82
C LEU A 23 -10.37 -12.17 11.81
N SER A 24 -9.34 -11.33 11.75
CA SER A 24 -9.22 -10.24 10.77
C SER A 24 -8.40 -10.73 9.58
N PRO A 25 -8.97 -10.94 8.39
CA PRO A 25 -8.17 -11.32 7.24
C PRO A 25 -7.23 -10.17 6.85
N ARG A 26 -5.95 -10.53 6.63
CA ARG A 26 -4.93 -9.65 6.06
C ARG A 26 -4.56 -10.17 4.68
N TRP A 27 -4.45 -9.26 3.72
CA TRP A 27 -3.95 -9.54 2.38
C TRP A 27 -2.75 -8.64 2.13
N THR A 28 -1.69 -9.21 1.58
CA THR A 28 -0.44 -8.50 1.29
C THR A 28 -0.01 -8.85 -0.12
N VAL A 29 0.38 -7.83 -0.88
CA VAL A 29 0.96 -7.94 -2.22
C VAL A 29 2.30 -7.21 -2.21
N GLU A 30 3.30 -7.84 -2.83
CA GLU A 30 4.64 -7.31 -3.00
C GLU A 30 4.96 -7.30 -4.49
N ALA A 31 5.15 -6.10 -5.04
CA ALA A 31 5.55 -5.86 -6.42
C ALA A 31 6.98 -5.36 -6.41
N GLN A 32 7.85 -6.04 -7.15
CA GLN A 32 9.27 -5.69 -7.28
C GLN A 32 9.63 -5.29 -8.72
N GLU A 33 8.84 -5.72 -9.71
CA GLU A 33 9.07 -5.37 -11.10
C GLU A 33 8.57 -3.94 -11.38
N GLU A 34 9.41 -3.09 -11.99
CA GLU A 34 9.04 -1.71 -12.35
C GLU A 34 7.67 -1.57 -13.05
N PRO A 35 7.28 -2.39 -14.04
CA PRO A 35 5.96 -2.28 -14.65
C PRO A 35 4.82 -2.62 -13.68
N ASP A 36 5.02 -3.58 -12.78
CA ASP A 36 4.02 -3.99 -11.78
C ASP A 36 3.89 -2.90 -10.72
N VAL A 37 5.02 -2.39 -10.21
CA VAL A 37 5.09 -1.26 -9.27
C VAL A 37 4.40 -0.04 -9.85
N ALA A 38 4.68 0.34 -11.10
CA ALA A 38 4.05 1.49 -11.75
C ALA A 38 2.53 1.32 -11.90
N GLU A 39 2.06 0.12 -12.22
CA GLU A 39 0.63 -0.19 -12.32
C GLU A 39 -0.08 -0.09 -10.96
N TRP A 40 0.52 -0.66 -9.91
CA TRP A 40 0.01 -0.54 -8.54
C TRP A 40 0.02 0.90 -8.04
N LEU A 41 1.08 1.66 -8.33
CA LEU A 41 1.18 3.08 -7.98
C LEU A 41 0.09 3.89 -8.67
N ALA A 42 -0.19 3.66 -9.96
CA ALA A 42 -1.26 4.35 -10.66
C ALA A 42 -2.65 4.07 -10.03
N LEU A 43 -2.89 2.83 -9.60
CA LEU A 43 -4.13 2.44 -8.93
C LEU A 43 -4.24 3.06 -7.52
N VAL A 44 -3.13 3.06 -6.78
CA VAL A 44 -3.00 3.72 -5.49
C VAL A 44 -3.25 5.22 -5.65
N ASP A 45 -2.61 5.90 -6.59
CA ASP A 45 -2.74 7.35 -6.80
C ASP A 45 -4.16 7.78 -7.20
N SER A 46 -4.90 6.90 -7.86
CA SER A 46 -6.32 7.11 -8.20
C SER A 46 -7.25 7.07 -6.98
N CYS A 47 -6.79 6.59 -5.82
CA CYS A 47 -7.59 6.53 -4.60
C CYS A 47 -7.64 7.90 -3.90
N PRO A 48 -8.80 8.32 -3.36
CA PRO A 48 -8.92 9.58 -2.64
C PRO A 48 -8.39 9.44 -1.20
N TRP A 49 -7.05 9.48 -1.04
CA TRP A 49 -6.38 9.37 0.27
C TRP A 49 -6.68 10.54 1.22
N ASP A 50 -7.04 11.70 0.68
CA ASP A 50 -7.25 12.97 1.42
C ASP A 50 -8.72 13.20 1.86
N ASP A 51 -9.60 12.23 1.60
CA ASP A 51 -11.02 12.32 2.01
C ASP A 51 -11.12 12.14 3.54
N GLU A 52 -11.02 13.24 4.30
CA GLU A 52 -11.16 13.25 5.77
C GLU A 52 -12.53 12.72 6.24
N ASP A 53 -13.54 12.76 5.35
CA ASP A 53 -14.90 12.22 5.54
C ASP A 53 -14.99 10.68 5.62
N ALA A 54 -13.86 9.96 5.53
CA ALA A 54 -13.83 8.51 5.72
C ALA A 54 -14.00 8.08 7.20
N ASP A 55 -13.76 8.98 8.16
CA ASP A 55 -13.71 8.65 9.61
C ASP A 55 -15.04 8.91 10.37
N ASP A 56 -15.98 9.69 9.80
CA ASP A 56 -17.05 10.36 10.57
C ASP A 56 -18.19 9.44 11.09
N ASP A 57 -18.33 8.19 10.62
CA ASP A 57 -19.43 7.29 11.07
C ASP A 57 -18.93 5.91 11.56
N ALA A 58 -17.90 5.87 12.41
CA ALA A 58 -17.43 4.64 13.05
C ALA A 58 -18.47 3.93 13.96
N GLY A 59 -19.67 4.50 14.12
CA GLY A 59 -20.75 3.97 14.98
C GLY A 59 -21.55 2.81 14.38
N ALA A 60 -21.59 2.67 13.05
CA ALA A 60 -22.41 1.64 12.37
C ALA A 60 -21.60 0.65 11.52
N ASP A 61 -20.41 1.04 11.05
CA ASP A 61 -19.60 0.23 10.16
C ASP A 61 -18.72 -0.75 10.94
N ARG A 62 -19.27 -1.94 11.25
CA ARG A 62 -18.54 -2.99 11.98
C ARG A 62 -17.30 -3.55 11.25
N PHE A 63 -17.11 -3.19 9.98
CA PHE A 63 -16.00 -3.62 9.15
C PHE A 63 -15.22 -2.40 8.65
N VAL A 64 -13.96 -2.27 9.09
CA VAL A 64 -13.04 -1.20 8.67
C VAL A 64 -11.89 -1.81 7.90
N TYR A 65 -11.61 -1.29 6.70
CA TYR A 65 -10.46 -1.66 5.89
C TYR A 65 -9.32 -0.68 6.17
N THR A 66 -8.18 -1.19 6.61
CA THR A 66 -6.94 -0.43 6.73
C THR A 66 -6.02 -0.81 5.57
N ILE A 67 -5.70 0.16 4.73
CA ILE A 67 -4.81 0.00 3.58
C ILE A 67 -3.50 0.70 3.91
N ARG A 68 -2.38 0.02 3.70
CA ARG A 68 -1.02 0.57 3.82
C ARG A 68 -0.23 0.25 2.57
N VAL A 69 0.41 1.26 2.01
CA VAL A 69 1.27 1.17 0.84
C VAL A 69 2.66 1.64 1.27
N LEU A 70 3.67 0.83 0.96
CA LEU A 70 5.07 1.12 1.25
C LEU A 70 5.85 1.05 -0.06
N VAL A 71 6.50 2.13 -0.43
CA VAL A 71 7.35 2.19 -1.62
C VAL A 71 8.79 2.35 -1.14
N HIS A 72 9.59 1.31 -1.37
CA HIS A 72 11.01 1.31 -1.08
C HIS A 72 11.76 1.67 -2.36
N PRO A 73 12.45 2.83 -2.42
CA PRO A 73 13.41 3.06 -3.48
C PRO A 73 14.51 2.01 -3.35
N SER A 74 14.89 1.35 -4.43
CA SER A 74 16.09 0.52 -4.42
C SER A 74 17.26 1.47 -4.29
N GLU A 75 17.77 1.59 -3.07
CA GLU A 75 19.01 2.31 -2.80
C GLU A 75 20.12 1.56 -3.53
N THR A 76 20.39 1.98 -4.77
CA THR A 76 21.55 1.54 -5.52
C THR A 76 22.77 1.90 -4.68
N SER A 77 23.49 0.86 -4.25
CA SER A 77 24.79 0.88 -3.56
C SER A 77 24.78 1.19 -2.06
N SER A 78 24.57 0.14 -1.28
CA SER A 78 25.19 -0.02 0.03
C SER A 78 26.62 -0.57 -0.17
N ASP A 79 27.61 0.32 -0.37
CA ASP A 79 29.03 0.07 -0.08
C ASP A 79 29.84 1.37 0.13
N GLU A 80 29.22 2.49 0.56
CA GLU A 80 30.00 3.57 1.19
C GLU A 80 29.09 4.44 2.06
N PRO A 81 29.44 4.74 3.33
CA PRO A 81 28.72 5.75 4.10
C PRO A 81 28.94 7.12 3.42
N PRO A 82 27.89 7.91 3.14
CA PRO A 82 28.08 9.24 2.59
C PRO A 82 28.77 10.11 3.66
N VAL A 83 30.09 10.31 3.50
CA VAL A 83 30.83 11.38 4.17
C VAL A 83 30.56 12.72 3.48
N HIS A 84 29.28 13.08 3.34
CA HIS A 84 28.88 14.41 2.89
C HIS A 84 27.81 14.98 3.82
N GLU A 85 28.22 16.04 4.52
CA GLU A 85 27.40 16.91 5.33
C GLU A 85 26.36 17.60 4.42
N GLY A 86 25.16 17.01 4.28
CA GLY A 86 24.11 17.56 3.42
C GLY A 86 22.95 16.61 3.10
N ARG A 87 22.03 16.44 4.04
CA ARG A 87 20.63 15.93 3.95
C ARG A 87 20.13 15.40 2.58
N GLN A 88 19.97 14.08 2.49
CA GLN A 88 18.79 13.44 1.87
C GLN A 88 18.69 11.98 2.33
N THR A 89 17.80 11.73 3.29
CA THR A 89 17.31 10.39 3.60
C THR A 89 16.34 10.01 2.47
N ALA A 90 16.66 9.00 1.66
CA ALA A 90 15.69 8.37 0.77
C ALA A 90 14.62 7.68 1.65
N THR A 91 13.66 8.45 2.14
CA THR A 91 12.61 7.93 3.01
C THR A 91 11.65 7.14 2.14
N ALA A 92 11.53 5.84 2.39
CA ALA A 92 10.47 5.01 1.82
C ALA A 92 9.12 5.76 1.93
N GLU A 93 8.40 5.86 0.82
CA GLU A 93 7.12 6.57 0.81
C GLU A 93 6.05 5.64 1.38
N GLU A 94 5.53 5.96 2.57
CA GLU A 94 4.45 5.23 3.22
C GLU A 94 3.13 6.00 3.04
N ARG A 95 2.12 5.39 2.40
CA ARG A 95 0.75 5.92 2.34
C ARG A 95 -0.18 4.98 3.11
N GLY A 96 -1.15 5.55 3.83
CA GLY A 96 -2.10 4.75 4.61
C GLY A 96 -3.45 5.41 4.71
N ALA A 97 -4.51 4.62 4.57
CA ALA A 97 -5.89 5.07 4.71
C ALA A 97 -6.71 4.04 5.49
N ARG A 98 -7.70 4.54 6.23
CA ARG A 98 -8.72 3.72 6.90
C ARG A 98 -10.05 4.05 6.27
N ILE A 99 -10.68 3.06 5.66
CA ILE A 99 -11.95 3.22 4.95
C ILE A 99 -12.96 2.24 5.54
N PRO A 100 -14.12 2.70 6.04
CA PRO A 100 -15.20 1.80 6.43
C PRO A 100 -15.73 1.05 5.20
N GLU A 101 -16.20 -0.20 5.37
CA GLU A 101 -16.69 -1.02 4.24
C GLU A 101 -17.72 -0.32 3.36
N LYS A 102 -18.56 0.52 3.96
CA LYS A 102 -19.61 1.29 3.29
C LYS A 102 -19.09 2.40 2.37
N LYS A 103 -17.84 2.84 2.57
CA LYS A 103 -17.13 3.84 1.75
C LYS A 103 -16.12 3.20 0.80
N LEU A 104 -16.00 1.87 0.83
CA LEU A 104 -15.11 1.12 -0.05
C LEU A 104 -15.72 1.03 -1.46
N ASP A 105 -15.79 2.18 -2.13
CA ASP A 105 -16.42 2.38 -3.42
C ASP A 105 -15.41 2.91 -4.44
N GLY A 106 -15.72 2.76 -5.73
CA GLY A 106 -14.89 3.26 -6.83
C GLY A 106 -13.44 2.72 -6.76
N PRO A 107 -12.41 3.61 -6.78
CA PRO A 107 -11.00 3.19 -6.83
C PRO A 107 -10.56 2.41 -5.59
N TRP A 108 -11.14 2.67 -4.41
CA TRP A 108 -10.85 1.91 -3.20
C TRP A 108 -11.24 0.45 -3.32
N ARG A 109 -12.42 0.19 -3.90
CA ARG A 109 -12.90 -1.17 -4.12
C ARG A 109 -12.02 -1.91 -5.11
N GLU A 110 -11.64 -1.24 -6.19
CA GLU A 110 -10.78 -1.80 -7.23
C GLU A 110 -9.41 -2.17 -6.66
N LEU A 111 -8.79 -1.29 -5.87
CA LEU A 111 -7.53 -1.56 -5.19
C LEU A 111 -7.62 -2.78 -4.28
N VAL A 112 -8.64 -2.84 -3.41
CA VAL A 112 -8.80 -3.96 -2.46
C VAL A 112 -9.11 -5.27 -3.16
N ASP A 113 -9.96 -5.25 -4.20
CA ASP A 113 -10.30 -6.45 -4.97
C ASP A 113 -9.07 -7.00 -5.69
N ARG A 114 -8.29 -6.13 -6.35
CA ARG A 114 -7.04 -6.52 -7.02
C ARG A 114 -6.03 -7.08 -6.04
N VAL A 115 -5.81 -6.44 -4.88
CA VAL A 115 -4.92 -6.96 -3.82
C VAL A 115 -5.35 -8.35 -3.35
N LYS A 116 -6.66 -8.54 -3.14
CA LYS A 116 -7.22 -9.84 -2.72
C LYS A 116 -7.02 -10.91 -3.78
N ASP A 117 -7.26 -10.59 -5.05
CA ASP A 117 -7.07 -11.51 -6.18
C ASP A 117 -5.60 -11.92 -6.30
N THR A 118 -4.69 -10.94 -6.34
CA THR A 118 -3.25 -11.19 -6.44
C THR A 118 -2.72 -11.98 -5.25
N SER A 119 -3.15 -11.66 -4.02
CA SER A 119 -2.70 -12.38 -2.81
C SER A 119 -3.18 -13.83 -2.71
N LYS A 120 -4.20 -14.22 -3.50
CA LYS A 120 -4.69 -15.61 -3.55
C LYS A 120 -3.93 -16.46 -4.57
N ARG A 121 -3.08 -15.85 -5.40
CA ARG A 121 -2.42 -16.48 -6.53
C ARG A 121 -1.11 -17.18 -6.15
#